data_AF-A0A7W0QA10-F1
#
_entry.id   AF-A0A7W0QA10-F1
#
_cell.length_a   1.000
_cell.length_b   1.000
_cell.length_c   1.000
_cell.angle_alpha   90.00
_cell.angle_beta   90.00
_cell.angle_gamma   90.00
#
_symmetry.space_group_name_H-M   'P 1'
#
loop_
_entity.id
_entity.type
_entity.pdbx_description
1 polymer ?
#
loop_
_entity_poly.entity_id
_entity_poly.type
_entity_poly.pdbx_seq_one_letter_code
_entity_poly.pdbx_strand_id
1 'polypeptide(L)'
;MRWLLLLVTTLAGCESRYVARPLPELVVPEIAKPITTPQLALIPGERFVFAVHHKGFTIARAELVVDEWRVHSRLRTTQLAQMFATVEHELTTTLDRERTRPLAATETLAIDGKRELVETAFDGARYAIAGKARSIPGGRAHNVHTALGALRAWATPGGAAGYLFVVVAGELYRLDAEPPRFEDLRGTRTLRFDARVRMLGDGSAPIAVAMWLSLDDARVPLRIELAQDAMRLAADKLDE
;
A
#
# COMPACT_ATOMS: atom_id res chain seq x y z
N MET A 1 23.27 46.21 46.74
CA MET A 1 23.32 46.36 45.26
C MET A 1 24.71 46.29 44.62
N ARG A 2 25.84 46.28 45.35
CA ARG A 2 27.19 46.11 44.76
C ARG A 2 27.65 44.65 44.55
N TRP A 3 26.98 43.68 45.19
CA TRP A 3 27.38 42.27 45.14
C TRP A 3 26.74 41.47 44.00
N LEU A 4 25.71 42.00 43.34
CA LEU A 4 25.02 41.32 42.22
C LEU A 4 25.76 41.46 40.87
N LEU A 5 26.58 42.50 40.71
CA LEU A 5 27.36 42.74 39.49
C LEU A 5 28.62 41.87 39.41
N LEU A 6 29.19 41.46 40.55
CA LEU A 6 30.39 40.62 40.58
C LEU A 6 30.12 39.17 40.15
N LEU A 7 28.90 38.65 40.40
CA LEU A 7 28.50 37.28 40.07
C LEU A 7 28.19 37.08 38.57
N VAL A 8 27.83 38.15 37.86
CA VAL A 8 27.56 38.11 36.41
C VAL A 8 28.85 38.16 35.59
N THR A 9 29.90 38.82 36.09
CA THR A 9 31.21 38.86 35.43
C THR A 9 32.04 37.58 35.58
N THR A 10 31.81 36.74 36.60
CA THR A 10 32.52 35.46 36.74
C THR A 10 31.91 34.31 35.94
N LEU A 11 30.67 34.45 35.45
CA LEU A 11 30.03 33.45 34.57
C LEU A 11 30.36 33.63 33.08
N ALA A 12 30.95 34.77 32.69
CA ALA A 12 31.40 35.02 31.32
C ALA A 12 32.81 34.46 31.01
N GLY A 13 33.49 33.85 31.99
CA GLY A 13 34.89 33.38 31.86
C GLY A 13 35.07 31.91 31.50
N CYS A 14 34.00 31.13 31.36
CA CYS A 14 34.07 29.71 30.99
C CYS A 14 33.54 29.48 29.56
N GLU A 15 34.12 30.16 28.57
CA GLU A 15 33.98 29.70 27.18
C GLU A 15 34.79 28.41 27.03
N SER A 16 34.13 27.28 27.24
CA SER A 16 34.55 26.04 26.59
C SER A 16 34.65 26.35 25.09
N ARG A 17 35.87 26.26 24.52
CA ARG A 17 36.11 26.37 23.07
C ARG A 17 34.96 25.70 22.33
N TYR A 18 34.09 26.50 21.72
CA TYR A 18 33.00 25.98 20.89
C TYR A 18 33.66 25.37 19.66
N VAL A 19 33.92 24.06 19.73
CA VAL A 19 34.29 23.28 18.55
C VAL A 19 32.98 22.97 17.87
N ALA A 20 32.63 23.77 16.87
CA ALA A 20 31.52 23.47 15.97
C ALA A 20 31.73 22.04 15.45
N ARG A 21 30.90 21.10 15.89
CA ARG A 21 30.88 19.77 15.26
C ARG A 21 30.48 20.00 13.81
N PRO A 22 31.17 19.39 12.84
CA PRO A 22 30.77 19.49 11.44
C PRO A 22 29.29 19.15 11.35
N LEU A 23 28.53 19.98 10.63
CA LEU A 23 27.13 19.72 10.41
C LEU A 23 27.01 18.30 9.85
N PRO A 24 26.10 17.46 10.37
CA PRO A 24 25.89 16.14 9.82
C PRO A 24 25.62 16.27 8.33
N GLU A 25 26.17 15.34 7.55
CA GLU A 25 26.04 15.34 6.10
C GLU A 25 24.56 15.49 5.72
N LEU A 26 24.28 16.45 4.84
CA LEU A 26 22.93 16.76 4.41
C LEU A 26 22.48 15.62 3.47
N VAL A 27 21.91 14.57 4.05
CA VAL A 27 21.34 13.47 3.28
C VAL A 27 20.10 14.01 2.57
N VAL A 28 20.25 14.33 1.28
CA VAL A 28 19.12 14.67 0.42
C VAL A 28 18.29 13.40 0.29
N PRO A 29 17.02 13.38 0.75
CA PRO A 29 16.20 12.20 0.62
C PRO A 29 16.03 11.85 -0.86
N GLU A 30 16.31 10.59 -1.21
CA GLU A 30 16.17 10.13 -2.58
C GLU A 30 14.72 10.32 -3.03
N ILE A 31 14.53 10.99 -4.17
CA ILE A 31 13.19 11.28 -4.70
C ILE A 31 12.62 9.97 -5.22
N ALA A 32 11.54 9.48 -4.58
CA ALA A 32 10.83 8.28 -5.01
C ALA A 32 10.41 8.40 -6.49
N LYS A 33 10.70 7.36 -7.26
CA LYS A 33 10.37 7.27 -8.69
C LYS A 33 9.08 6.48 -8.92
N PRO A 34 8.36 6.70 -10.03
CA PRO A 34 7.25 5.82 -10.37
C PRO A 34 7.73 4.37 -10.46
N ILE A 35 7.01 3.45 -9.83
CA ILE A 35 7.27 2.02 -9.96
C ILE A 35 6.84 1.59 -11.37
N THR A 36 7.82 1.15 -12.16
CA THR A 36 7.59 0.62 -13.51
C THR A 36 8.09 -0.82 -13.57
N THR A 37 7.24 -1.73 -14.01
CA THR A 37 7.59 -3.14 -14.19
C THR A 37 7.36 -3.56 -15.65
N PRO A 38 8.21 -4.44 -16.21
CA PRO A 38 8.05 -4.91 -17.59
C PRO A 38 6.85 -5.86 -17.73
N GLN A 39 6.45 -6.49 -16.63
CA GLN A 39 5.28 -7.36 -16.53
C GLN A 39 4.60 -7.22 -15.16
N LEU A 40 3.32 -7.56 -15.08
CA LEU A 40 2.61 -7.72 -13.81
C LEU A 40 2.88 -9.14 -13.28
N ALA A 41 3.31 -9.28 -12.03
CA ALA A 41 3.40 -10.57 -11.36
C ALA A 41 2.00 -11.02 -10.90
N LEU A 42 1.19 -11.45 -11.87
CA LEU A 42 -0.14 -12.02 -11.72
C LEU A 42 -0.20 -13.24 -12.65
N ILE A 43 0.07 -14.43 -12.11
CA ILE A 43 0.26 -15.64 -12.90
C ILE A 43 -1.13 -16.28 -13.14
N PRO A 44 -1.54 -16.54 -14.40
CA PRO A 44 -2.78 -17.25 -14.67
C PRO A 44 -2.88 -18.57 -13.90
N GLY A 45 -4.04 -18.85 -13.30
CA GLY A 45 -4.28 -19.99 -12.44
C GLY A 45 -3.94 -19.76 -10.96
N GLU A 46 -3.36 -18.62 -10.59
CA GLU A 46 -3.14 -18.29 -9.18
C GLU A 46 -4.45 -18.13 -8.43
N ARG A 47 -4.50 -18.72 -7.23
CA ARG A 47 -5.54 -18.49 -6.24
C ARG A 47 -4.90 -18.16 -4.90
N PHE A 48 -5.37 -17.07 -4.29
CA PHE A 48 -5.03 -16.71 -2.92
C PHE A 48 -6.28 -16.66 -2.07
N VAL A 49 -6.14 -17.11 -0.84
CA VAL A 49 -7.17 -17.01 0.18
C VAL A 49 -6.50 -16.44 1.43
N PHE A 50 -7.13 -15.44 2.03
CA PHE A 50 -6.66 -14.77 3.23
C PHE A 50 -7.71 -14.82 4.33
N ALA A 51 -7.27 -15.08 5.56
CA ALA A 51 -8.02 -14.76 6.75
C ALA A 51 -7.68 -13.32 7.17
N VAL A 52 -8.70 -12.48 7.33
CA VAL A 52 -8.55 -11.09 7.75
C VAL A 52 -8.85 -10.98 9.24
N HIS A 53 -7.92 -10.40 9.98
CA HIS A 53 -7.91 -10.31 11.43
C HIS A 53 -8.00 -8.86 11.91
N HIS A 54 -8.76 -8.64 12.99
CA HIS A 54 -8.74 -7.42 13.77
C HIS A 54 -8.59 -7.78 15.26
N LYS A 55 -7.57 -7.22 15.92
CA LYS A 55 -7.26 -7.50 17.34
C LYS A 55 -7.19 -9.01 17.65
N GLY A 56 -6.64 -9.81 16.72
CA GLY A 56 -6.48 -11.25 16.87
C GLY A 56 -7.69 -12.11 16.46
N PHE A 57 -8.86 -11.50 16.19
CA PHE A 57 -10.06 -12.22 15.76
C PHE A 57 -10.20 -12.20 14.24
N THR A 58 -10.57 -13.34 13.64
CA THR A 58 -10.88 -13.42 12.21
C THR A 58 -12.25 -12.78 11.92
N ILE A 59 -12.23 -11.63 11.25
CA ILE A 59 -13.42 -10.85 10.93
C ILE A 59 -13.91 -11.01 9.49
N ALA A 60 -13.04 -11.44 8.57
CA ALA A 60 -13.41 -11.62 7.18
C ALA A 60 -12.52 -12.68 6.50
N ARG A 61 -12.97 -13.12 5.32
CA ARG A 61 -12.21 -13.95 4.38
C ARG A 61 -12.11 -13.19 3.06
N ALA A 62 -10.91 -13.12 2.51
CA ALA A 62 -10.67 -12.53 1.19
C ALA A 62 -10.11 -13.60 0.26
N GLU A 63 -10.57 -13.60 -0.99
CA GLU A 63 -10.15 -14.52 -2.04
C GLU A 63 -9.74 -13.72 -3.28
N LEU A 64 -8.73 -14.19 -3.98
CA LEU A 64 -8.29 -13.65 -5.26
C LEU A 64 -8.01 -14.80 -6.22
N VAL A 65 -8.50 -14.69 -7.44
CA VAL A 65 -8.29 -15.64 -8.53
C VAL A 65 -7.77 -14.88 -9.75
N VAL A 66 -6.71 -15.39 -10.36
CA VAL A 66 -6.11 -14.82 -11.57
C VAL A 66 -6.41 -15.73 -12.75
N ASP A 67 -7.18 -15.22 -13.71
CA ASP A 67 -7.38 -15.85 -15.00
C ASP A 67 -6.36 -15.31 -16.02
N GLU A 68 -6.47 -15.78 -17.27
CA GLU A 68 -5.60 -15.30 -18.36
C GLU A 68 -5.73 -13.79 -18.57
N TRP A 69 -6.96 -13.25 -18.63
CA TRP A 69 -7.21 -11.84 -18.94
C TRP A 69 -7.91 -11.07 -17.82
N ARG A 70 -8.22 -11.75 -16.72
CA ARG A 70 -9.01 -11.18 -15.62
C ARG A 70 -8.40 -11.51 -14.27
N VAL A 71 -8.64 -10.63 -13.32
CA VAL A 71 -8.43 -10.92 -11.90
C VAL A 71 -9.74 -10.66 -11.19
N HIS A 72 -10.17 -11.63 -10.40
CA HIS A 72 -11.37 -11.52 -9.58
C HIS A 72 -10.95 -11.59 -8.11
N SER A 73 -11.46 -10.70 -7.27
CA SER A 73 -11.35 -10.84 -5.83
C SER A 73 -12.69 -10.65 -5.15
N ARG A 74 -12.85 -11.34 -4.01
CA ARG A 74 -14.01 -11.24 -3.15
C ARG A 74 -13.57 -11.14 -1.70
N LEU A 75 -14.21 -10.29 -0.92
CA LEU A 75 -14.09 -10.23 0.53
C LEU A 75 -15.48 -10.34 1.15
N ARG A 76 -15.59 -11.09 2.24
CA ARG A 76 -16.83 -11.24 3.01
C ARG A 76 -16.54 -11.31 4.50
N THR A 77 -17.29 -10.57 5.31
CA THR A 77 -17.21 -10.71 6.78
C THR A 77 -17.68 -12.08 7.25
N THR A 78 -17.07 -12.60 8.31
CA THR A 78 -17.44 -13.89 8.92
C THR A 78 -18.77 -13.78 9.68
N GLN A 79 -19.43 -14.92 9.97
CA GLN A 79 -20.72 -14.93 10.68
C GLN A 79 -20.67 -14.17 12.02
N LEU A 80 -19.57 -14.31 12.77
CA LEU A 80 -19.40 -13.59 14.04
C LEU A 80 -19.27 -12.07 13.84
N ALA A 81 -18.54 -11.64 12.81
CA ALA A 81 -18.39 -10.22 12.49
C ALA A 81 -19.69 -9.60 11.92
N GLN A 82 -20.51 -10.39 11.22
CA GLN A 82 -21.81 -9.98 10.68
C GLN A 82 -22.82 -9.56 11.76
N MET A 83 -22.62 -9.98 13.03
CA MET A 83 -23.41 -9.47 14.15
C MET A 83 -23.23 -7.96 14.39
N PHE A 84 -22.12 -7.38 13.92
CA PHE A 84 -21.80 -5.95 14.05
C PHE A 84 -21.97 -5.20 12.74
N ALA A 85 -21.41 -5.74 11.65
CA ALA A 85 -21.51 -5.17 10.30
C ALA A 85 -21.33 -6.25 9.23
N THR A 86 -22.14 -6.18 8.18
CA THR A 86 -21.98 -7.04 7.01
C THR A 86 -21.25 -6.27 5.93
N VAL A 87 -20.06 -6.73 5.56
CA VAL A 87 -19.28 -6.16 4.45
C VAL A 87 -19.02 -7.25 3.42
N GLU A 88 -19.46 -6.98 2.19
CA GLU A 88 -19.13 -7.76 1.01
C GLU A 88 -18.47 -6.85 -0.02
N HIS A 89 -17.34 -7.28 -0.56
CA HIS A 89 -16.64 -6.55 -1.61
C HIS A 89 -16.29 -7.51 -2.73
N GLU A 90 -16.55 -7.10 -3.96
CA GLU A 90 -16.19 -7.84 -5.16
C GLU A 90 -15.51 -6.88 -6.13
N LEU A 91 -14.37 -7.28 -6.67
CA LEU A 91 -13.65 -6.52 -7.68
C LEU A 91 -13.30 -7.47 -8.81
N THR A 92 -13.64 -7.09 -10.04
CA THR A 92 -13.19 -7.75 -11.26
C THR A 92 -12.39 -6.78 -12.09
N THR A 93 -11.18 -7.16 -12.48
CA THR A 93 -10.30 -6.36 -13.33
C THR A 93 -10.05 -7.08 -14.64
N THR A 94 -10.23 -6.40 -15.77
CA THR A 94 -9.72 -6.84 -17.07
C THR A 94 -8.33 -6.28 -17.29
N LEU A 95 -7.38 -7.12 -17.69
CA LEU A 95 -5.97 -6.79 -17.85
C LEU A 95 -5.58 -6.50 -19.30
N ASP A 96 -4.70 -5.52 -19.48
CA ASP A 96 -3.85 -5.35 -20.66
C ASP A 96 -2.44 -5.80 -20.27
N ARG A 97 -2.15 -7.08 -20.51
CA ARG A 97 -0.87 -7.70 -20.13
C ARG A 97 0.30 -7.14 -20.91
N GLU A 98 0.11 -6.81 -22.18
CA GLU A 98 1.14 -6.23 -23.05
C GLU A 98 1.60 -4.87 -22.54
N ARG A 99 0.66 -4.04 -22.04
CA ARG A 99 0.98 -2.70 -21.52
C ARG A 99 1.02 -2.62 -20.00
N THR A 100 1.01 -3.75 -19.30
CA THR A 100 1.12 -3.86 -17.83
C THR A 100 0.15 -2.98 -17.04
N ARG A 101 -1.11 -2.91 -17.48
CA ARG A 101 -2.11 -1.99 -16.94
C ARG A 101 -3.51 -2.60 -16.88
N PRO A 102 -4.43 -2.06 -16.06
CA PRO A 102 -5.84 -2.42 -16.16
C PRO A 102 -6.45 -1.80 -17.43
N LEU A 103 -7.45 -2.46 -18.01
CA LEU A 103 -8.32 -1.91 -19.07
C LEU A 103 -9.63 -1.40 -18.49
N ALA A 104 -10.24 -2.22 -17.65
CA ALA A 104 -11.51 -1.93 -17.01
C ALA A 104 -11.57 -2.62 -15.64
N ALA A 105 -12.34 -2.04 -14.74
CA ALA A 105 -12.65 -2.64 -13.45
C ALA A 105 -14.12 -2.43 -13.09
N THR A 106 -14.72 -3.46 -12.51
CA THR A 106 -16.07 -3.42 -11.92
C THR A 106 -15.93 -3.74 -10.45
N GLU A 107 -16.33 -2.81 -9.60
CA GLU A 107 -16.21 -2.89 -8.15
C GLU A 107 -17.60 -2.81 -7.53
N THR A 108 -17.96 -3.81 -6.74
CA THR A 108 -19.16 -3.80 -5.90
C THR A 108 -18.74 -3.75 -4.44
N LEU A 109 -19.31 -2.81 -3.69
CA LEU A 109 -19.20 -2.76 -2.23
C LEU A 109 -20.61 -2.83 -1.64
N ALA A 110 -20.86 -3.77 -0.75
CA ALA A 110 -22.09 -3.85 0.02
C ALA A 110 -21.77 -3.74 1.52
N ILE A 111 -22.35 -2.74 2.18
CA ILE A 111 -22.25 -2.53 3.63
C ILE A 111 -23.66 -2.48 4.20
N ASP A 112 -23.97 -3.40 5.11
CA ASP A 112 -25.27 -3.49 5.79
C ASP A 112 -26.47 -3.42 4.82
N GLY A 113 -26.35 -4.16 3.72
CA GLY A 113 -27.37 -4.26 2.66
C GLY A 113 -27.41 -3.10 1.67
N LYS A 114 -26.67 -2.01 1.90
CA LYS A 114 -26.52 -0.93 0.90
C LYS A 114 -25.41 -1.29 -0.07
N ARG A 115 -25.74 -1.37 -1.36
CA ARG A 115 -24.83 -1.75 -2.43
C ARG A 115 -24.45 -0.54 -3.29
N GLU A 116 -23.16 -0.38 -3.51
CA GLU A 116 -22.58 0.56 -4.46
C GLU A 116 -21.87 -0.22 -5.57
N LEU A 117 -21.99 0.27 -6.81
CA LEU A 117 -21.34 -0.27 -8.00
C LEU A 117 -20.53 0.84 -8.65
N VAL A 118 -19.24 0.60 -8.86
CA VAL A 118 -18.34 1.51 -9.56
C VAL A 118 -17.74 0.79 -10.76
N GLU A 119 -17.93 1.37 -11.94
CA GLU A 119 -17.29 0.93 -13.17
C GLU A 119 -16.21 1.93 -13.57
N THR A 120 -14.99 1.45 -13.77
CA THR A 120 -13.84 2.27 -14.13
C THR A 120 -13.24 1.78 -15.44
N ALA A 121 -13.11 2.68 -16.42
CA ALA A 121 -12.33 2.43 -17.64
C ALA A 121 -10.96 3.12 -17.54
N PHE A 122 -9.91 2.47 -18.02
CA PHE A 122 -8.54 2.95 -17.94
C PHE A 122 -7.95 3.15 -19.34
N ASP A 123 -7.29 4.29 -19.55
CA ASP A 123 -6.58 4.60 -20.80
C ASP A 123 -5.23 5.25 -20.48
N GLY A 124 -4.34 4.46 -19.86
CA GLY A 124 -2.98 4.86 -19.54
C GLY A 124 -2.92 6.00 -18.53
N ALA A 125 -2.76 7.23 -19.02
CA ALA A 125 -2.67 8.44 -18.22
C ALA A 125 -4.04 9.00 -17.78
N ARG A 126 -5.13 8.32 -18.14
CA ARG A 126 -6.49 8.69 -17.75
C ARG A 126 -7.27 7.49 -17.22
N TYR A 127 -8.28 7.78 -16.40
CA TYR A 127 -9.33 6.85 -16.03
C TYR A 127 -10.69 7.54 -16.10
N ALA A 128 -11.77 6.81 -16.31
CA ALA A 128 -13.12 7.34 -16.41
C ALA A 128 -14.10 6.55 -15.56
N ILE A 129 -14.99 7.26 -14.86
CA ILE A 129 -16.08 6.70 -14.04
C ILE A 129 -17.36 7.40 -14.48
N ALA A 130 -18.40 6.62 -14.77
CA ALA A 130 -19.66 7.15 -15.30
C ALA A 130 -19.44 8.13 -16.48
N GLY A 131 -18.50 7.79 -17.38
CA GLY A 131 -18.13 8.60 -18.55
C GLY A 131 -17.29 9.85 -18.26
N LYS A 132 -17.02 10.20 -16.99
CA LYS A 132 -16.23 11.37 -16.62
C LYS A 132 -14.75 11.00 -16.52
N ALA A 133 -13.96 11.41 -17.51
CA ALA A 133 -12.53 11.18 -17.53
C ALA A 133 -11.77 12.10 -16.55
N ARG A 134 -10.76 11.54 -15.88
CA ARG A 134 -9.83 12.21 -14.96
C ARG A 134 -8.40 11.85 -15.35
N SER A 135 -7.47 12.80 -15.22
CA SER A 135 -6.04 12.59 -15.51
C SER A 135 -5.29 12.07 -14.29
N ILE A 136 -4.26 11.25 -14.52
CA ILE A 136 -3.40 10.69 -13.48
C ILE A 136 -2.05 11.39 -13.53
N PRO A 137 -1.56 11.97 -12.41
CA PRO A 137 -0.21 12.53 -12.37
C PRO A 137 0.82 11.46 -12.74
N GLY A 138 1.83 11.78 -13.56
CA GLY A 138 2.85 10.80 -13.94
C GLY A 138 2.38 9.66 -14.87
N GLY A 139 1.12 9.61 -15.28
CA GLY A 139 0.69 8.95 -16.51
C GLY A 139 0.38 7.45 -16.48
N ARG A 140 0.32 6.79 -15.32
CA ARG A 140 -0.11 5.38 -15.21
C ARG A 140 -0.97 5.14 -13.97
N ALA A 141 -2.23 4.74 -14.18
CA ALA A 141 -3.08 4.22 -13.10
C ALA A 141 -2.98 2.72 -12.99
N HIS A 142 -3.10 2.29 -11.75
CA HIS A 142 -3.42 0.93 -11.37
C HIS A 142 -4.79 0.93 -10.67
N ASN A 143 -5.35 -0.25 -10.51
CA ASN A 143 -6.32 -0.54 -9.47
C ASN A 143 -5.69 -1.51 -8.46
N VAL A 144 -6.44 -1.97 -7.46
CA VAL A 144 -5.89 -2.86 -6.41
C VAL A 144 -5.19 -4.10 -6.98
N HIS A 145 -5.78 -4.78 -7.96
CA HIS A 145 -5.20 -6.00 -8.56
C HIS A 145 -3.90 -5.73 -9.32
N THR A 146 -3.89 -4.72 -10.18
CA THR A 146 -2.71 -4.39 -10.98
C THR A 146 -1.62 -3.71 -10.15
N ALA A 147 -1.97 -3.02 -9.07
CA ALA A 147 -1.02 -2.51 -8.09
C ALA A 147 -0.34 -3.66 -7.34
N LEU A 148 -1.09 -4.68 -6.90
CA LEU A 148 -0.51 -5.89 -6.31
C LEU A 148 0.46 -6.56 -7.29
N GLY A 149 0.06 -6.75 -8.55
CA GLY A 149 0.93 -7.33 -9.58
C GLY A 149 2.20 -6.52 -9.84
N ALA A 150 2.11 -5.19 -9.86
CA ALA A 150 3.26 -4.31 -10.01
C ALA A 150 4.18 -4.34 -8.79
N LEU A 151 3.64 -4.30 -7.57
CA LEU A 151 4.42 -4.37 -6.33
C LEU A 151 5.14 -5.70 -6.19
N ARG A 152 4.48 -6.83 -6.50
CA ARG A 152 5.11 -8.16 -6.52
C ARG A 152 6.28 -8.23 -7.50
N ALA A 153 6.13 -7.67 -8.71
CA ALA A 153 7.19 -7.65 -9.71
C ALA A 153 8.33 -6.68 -9.38
N TRP A 154 8.03 -5.56 -8.72
CA TRP A 154 9.01 -4.56 -8.31
C TRP A 154 9.82 -4.99 -7.08
N ALA A 155 9.19 -5.72 -6.15
CA ALA A 155 9.78 -6.12 -4.88
C ALA A 155 10.97 -7.08 -5.08
N THR A 156 12.15 -6.49 -5.17
CA THR A 156 13.42 -7.17 -5.37
C THR A 156 14.39 -6.79 -4.24
N PRO A 157 15.30 -7.69 -3.82
CA PRO A 157 16.31 -7.34 -2.83
C PRO A 157 17.15 -6.15 -3.29
N GLY A 158 17.20 -5.08 -2.49
CA GLY A 158 17.92 -3.85 -2.83
C GLY A 158 17.18 -2.94 -3.82
N GLY A 159 15.90 -3.19 -4.10
CA GLY A 159 15.05 -2.29 -4.89
C GLY A 159 14.93 -0.92 -4.24
N ALA A 160 14.95 0.15 -5.03
CA ALA A 160 14.80 1.52 -4.55
C ALA A 160 13.34 1.86 -4.20
N ALA A 161 13.15 2.88 -3.35
CA ALA A 161 11.83 3.42 -3.03
C ALA A 161 11.09 3.88 -4.29
N GLY A 162 9.76 3.76 -4.30
CA GLY A 162 8.97 4.16 -5.45
C GLY A 162 7.51 4.44 -5.13
N TYR A 163 6.72 4.81 -6.14
CA TYR A 163 5.29 5.05 -5.95
C TYR A 163 4.42 4.53 -7.10
N LEU A 164 3.14 4.30 -6.79
CA LEU A 164 2.08 3.97 -7.75
C LEU A 164 0.88 4.90 -7.54
N PHE A 165 0.11 5.15 -8.60
CA PHE A 165 -1.23 5.73 -8.50
C PHE A 165 -2.27 4.62 -8.62
N VAL A 166 -3.20 4.54 -7.67
CA VAL A 166 -4.16 3.45 -7.53
C VAL A 166 -5.58 4.03 -7.46
N VAL A 167 -6.46 3.58 -8.33
CA VAL A 167 -7.89 3.90 -8.29
C VAL A 167 -8.62 2.82 -7.50
N VAL A 168 -9.36 3.23 -6.47
CA VAL A 168 -10.16 2.36 -5.59
C VAL A 168 -11.50 3.04 -5.34
N ALA A 169 -12.61 2.34 -5.56
CA ALA A 169 -13.97 2.89 -5.42
C ALA A 169 -14.17 4.25 -6.12
N GLY A 170 -13.48 4.43 -7.25
CA GLY A 170 -13.52 5.65 -8.06
C GLY A 170 -12.64 6.81 -7.58
N GLU A 171 -12.00 6.68 -6.43
CA GLU A 171 -11.08 7.66 -5.89
C GLU A 171 -9.63 7.35 -6.23
N LEU A 172 -8.82 8.40 -6.39
CA LEU A 172 -7.41 8.28 -6.77
C LEU A 172 -6.50 8.41 -5.54
N TYR A 173 -5.73 7.35 -5.31
CA TYR A 173 -4.75 7.26 -4.25
C TYR A 173 -3.34 7.25 -4.82
N ARG A 174 -2.39 7.75 -4.02
CA ARG A 174 -0.96 7.54 -4.22
C ARG A 174 -0.45 6.57 -3.16
N LEU A 175 0.20 5.51 -3.60
CA LEU A 175 0.90 4.55 -2.76
C LEU A 175 2.40 4.82 -2.87
N ASP A 176 3.04 5.27 -1.80
CA ASP A 176 4.49 5.42 -1.70
C ASP A 176 5.07 4.20 -0.98
N ALA A 177 5.93 3.42 -1.64
CA ALA A 177 6.57 2.23 -1.09
C ALA A 177 8.05 2.48 -0.76
N GLU A 178 8.47 2.05 0.43
CA GLU A 178 9.86 2.04 0.89
C GLU A 178 10.62 0.84 0.29
N PRO A 179 11.97 0.89 0.22
CA PRO A 179 12.79 -0.20 -0.30
C PRO A 179 12.46 -1.57 0.33
N PRO A 180 12.29 -2.64 -0.48
CA PRO A 180 12.11 -3.98 0.05
C PRO A 180 13.33 -4.46 0.83
N ARG A 181 13.11 -5.14 1.95
CA ARG A 181 14.14 -5.72 2.82
C ARG A 181 13.81 -7.16 3.18
N PHE A 182 14.82 -7.93 3.55
CA PHE A 182 14.59 -9.25 4.12
C PHE A 182 14.03 -9.14 5.54
N GLU A 183 13.05 -9.98 5.86
CA GLU A 183 12.50 -10.12 7.19
C GLU A 183 12.02 -11.55 7.42
N ASP A 184 12.15 -12.06 8.63
CA ASP A 184 11.60 -13.37 8.99
C ASP A 184 10.14 -13.21 9.43
N LEU A 185 9.22 -13.85 8.69
CA LEU A 185 7.82 -13.97 9.06
C LEU A 185 7.57 -15.38 9.61
N ARG A 186 7.40 -15.49 10.94
CA ARG A 186 7.13 -16.77 11.63
C ARG A 186 8.16 -17.87 11.31
N GLY A 187 9.44 -17.50 11.23
CA GLY A 187 10.53 -18.42 10.93
C GLY A 187 10.78 -18.68 9.44
N THR A 188 9.93 -18.13 8.55
CA THR A 188 10.15 -18.15 7.10
C THR A 188 10.80 -16.84 6.67
N ARG A 189 11.93 -16.92 5.97
CA ARG A 189 12.57 -15.73 5.40
C ARG A 189 11.72 -15.20 4.25
N THR A 190 11.44 -13.90 4.25
CA THR A 190 10.55 -13.23 3.28
C THR A 190 11.16 -11.92 2.77
N LEU A 191 10.56 -11.35 1.72
CA LEU A 191 10.76 -9.95 1.35
C LEU A 191 9.62 -9.12 1.92
N ARG A 192 9.94 -8.13 2.73
CA ARG A 192 8.99 -7.15 3.24
C ARG A 192 9.21 -5.80 2.59
N PHE A 193 8.13 -5.11 2.26
CA PHE A 193 8.15 -3.67 2.04
C PHE A 193 7.06 -3.00 2.87
N ASP A 194 7.29 -1.75 3.24
CA ASP A 194 6.29 -0.88 3.86
C ASP A 194 5.88 0.20 2.86
N ALA A 195 4.63 0.67 2.95
CA ALA A 195 4.10 1.70 2.10
C ALA A 195 3.13 2.62 2.84
N ARG A 196 2.89 3.80 2.27
CA ARG A 196 1.87 4.75 2.72
C ARG A 196 0.91 5.05 1.58
N VAL A 197 -0.37 4.86 1.81
CA VAL A 197 -1.44 5.15 0.86
C VAL A 197 -2.14 6.43 1.27
N ARG A 198 -2.22 7.40 0.36
CA ARG A 198 -2.86 8.71 0.57
C ARG A 198 -3.87 8.97 -0.52
N MET A 199 -5.07 9.38 -0.15
CA MET A 199 -6.02 9.93 -1.12
C MET A 199 -5.52 11.30 -1.56
N LEU A 200 -5.64 11.60 -2.85
CA LEU A 200 -5.20 12.88 -3.38
C LEU A 200 -6.28 13.95 -3.14
N GLY A 201 -5.95 14.97 -2.36
CA GLY A 201 -6.76 16.19 -2.23
C GLY A 201 -7.72 16.26 -1.03
N ASP A 202 -7.78 15.24 -0.18
CA ASP A 202 -8.70 15.20 0.97
C ASP A 202 -8.04 15.58 2.32
N GLY A 203 -6.71 15.59 2.39
CA GLY A 203 -5.94 15.85 3.61
C GLY A 203 -6.04 14.75 4.67
N SER A 204 -6.55 13.56 4.34
CA SER A 204 -6.70 12.48 5.31
C SER A 204 -5.35 11.90 5.74
N ALA A 205 -5.36 11.29 6.93
CA ALA A 205 -4.19 10.58 7.43
C ALA A 205 -3.88 9.38 6.51
N PRO A 206 -2.60 9.17 6.14
CA PRO A 206 -2.20 8.05 5.30
C PRO A 206 -2.53 6.70 5.96
N ILE A 207 -2.95 5.74 5.15
CA ILE A 207 -3.01 4.33 5.54
C ILE A 207 -1.61 3.74 5.41
N ALA A 208 -1.05 3.25 6.51
CA ALA A 208 0.18 2.49 6.49
C ALA A 208 -0.11 1.05 6.02
N VAL A 209 0.72 0.55 5.12
CA VAL A 209 0.65 -0.80 4.56
C VAL A 209 1.97 -1.49 4.79
N ALA A 210 1.96 -2.74 5.23
CA ALA A 210 3.13 -3.61 5.21
C ALA A 210 2.78 -4.91 4.51
N MET A 211 3.67 -5.43 3.67
CA MET A 211 3.43 -6.66 2.93
C MET A 211 4.66 -7.55 2.98
N TRP A 212 4.44 -8.83 3.24
CA TRP A 212 5.46 -9.87 3.24
C TRP A 212 5.21 -10.80 2.05
N LEU A 213 6.23 -10.99 1.22
CA LEU A 213 6.21 -11.80 0.01
C LEU A 213 7.14 -13.00 0.18
N SER A 214 6.78 -14.14 -0.43
CA SER A 214 7.69 -15.28 -0.55
C SER A 214 8.97 -14.91 -1.32
N LEU A 215 10.03 -15.69 -1.12
CA LEU A 215 11.33 -15.48 -1.79
C LEU A 215 11.47 -16.18 -3.15
N ASP A 216 10.46 -16.93 -3.58
CA ASP A 216 10.38 -17.44 -4.94
C ASP A 216 10.05 -16.32 -5.95
N ASP A 217 10.23 -16.63 -7.23
CA ASP A 217 9.99 -15.68 -8.32
C ASP A 217 8.51 -15.25 -8.44
N ALA A 218 7.59 -16.06 -7.91
CA ALA A 218 6.17 -15.69 -7.88
C ALA A 218 5.91 -14.58 -6.85
N ARG A 219 6.75 -14.42 -5.81
CA ARG A 219 6.61 -13.36 -4.79
C ARG A 219 5.18 -13.36 -4.23
N VAL A 220 4.73 -14.52 -3.78
CA VAL A 220 3.37 -14.73 -3.29
C VAL A 220 3.17 -13.92 -2.00
N PRO A 221 2.12 -13.10 -1.89
CA PRO A 221 1.80 -12.39 -0.65
C PRO A 221 1.42 -13.37 0.46
N LEU A 222 2.21 -13.38 1.54
CA LEU A 222 2.00 -14.25 2.71
C LEU A 222 1.25 -13.54 3.82
N ARG A 223 1.49 -12.24 4.00
CA ARG A 223 0.80 -11.38 4.96
C ARG A 223 0.68 -9.96 4.43
N ILE A 224 -0.44 -9.32 4.72
CA ILE A 224 -0.69 -7.90 4.45
C ILE A 224 -1.19 -7.26 5.74
N GLU A 225 -0.60 -6.15 6.16
CA GLU A 225 -1.09 -5.34 7.28
C GLU A 225 -1.50 -3.96 6.80
N LEU A 226 -2.62 -3.48 7.34
CA LEU A 226 -3.13 -2.13 7.13
C LEU A 226 -3.30 -1.46 8.49
N ALA A 227 -2.85 -0.21 8.61
CA ALA A 227 -3.04 0.58 9.81
C ALA A 227 -3.43 2.03 9.47
N GLN A 228 -4.45 2.53 10.16
CA GLN A 228 -4.88 3.92 10.12
C GLN A 228 -5.37 4.30 11.52
N ASP A 229 -4.78 5.35 12.09
CA ASP A 229 -5.04 5.77 13.48
C ASP A 229 -4.89 4.60 14.49
N ALA A 230 -5.95 4.30 15.25
CA ALA A 230 -5.99 3.19 16.21
C ALA A 230 -6.40 1.85 15.57
N MET A 231 -6.83 1.85 14.31
CA MET A 231 -7.28 0.66 13.61
C MET A 231 -6.10 -0.08 12.98
N ARG A 232 -6.05 -1.40 13.18
CA ARG A 232 -5.10 -2.30 12.53
C ARG A 232 -5.83 -3.54 12.03
N LEU A 233 -5.54 -3.91 10.79
CA LEU A 233 -6.00 -5.12 10.14
C LEU A 233 -4.80 -5.92 9.67
N ALA A 234 -4.89 -7.24 9.75
CA ALA A 234 -3.89 -8.14 9.20
C ALA A 234 -4.60 -9.21 8.36
N ALA A 235 -4.13 -9.45 7.15
CA ALA A 235 -4.58 -10.54 6.29
C ALA A 235 -3.46 -11.56 6.18
N ASP A 236 -3.67 -12.77 6.70
CA ASP A 236 -2.73 -13.89 6.60
C ASP A 236 -3.19 -14.84 5.50
N LYS A 237 -2.27 -15.22 4.59
CA LYS A 237 -2.57 -16.21 3.56
C LYS A 237 -2.85 -17.56 4.22
N LEU A 238 -3.90 -18.23 3.76
CA LEU A 238 -4.21 -19.61 4.11
C LEU A 238 -3.48 -20.58 3.18
N ASP A 239 -3.03 -21.69 3.74
CA ASP A 239 -2.52 -22.83 2.97
C ASP A 239 -3.74 -23.72 2.68
N GLU A 240 -4.14 -23.76 1.42
CA GLU A 240 -5.21 -24.63 0.89
C GLU A 240 -4.60 -25.68 -0.04
#